data_AF-A0A1M6MTL9-F1
#
_entry.id   AF-A0A1M6MTL9-F1
#
_cell.length_a   1.000
_cell.length_b   1.000
_cell.length_c   1.000
_cell.angle_alpha   90.00
_cell.angle_beta   90.00
_cell.angle_gamma   90.00
#
_symmetry.space_group_name_H-M   'P 1'
#
loop_
_entity.id
_entity.type
_entity.pdbx_description
1 polymer ?
#
loop_
_entity_poly.entity_id
_entity_poly.type
_entity_poly.pdbx_seq_one_letter_code
_entity_poly.pdbx_strand_id
1 'polypeptide(L)'
;MKRKIALLLSLVLILSTIFAGCSKENTKNSGNQGTANGAATTTPDGKDNSTSGDKVVTLKWITVGSGMPDNYDAWLAKINPYLEEKIGVNIDMEVVSWGDWGNRRNIIVNSGEYFDILFTDGSNFSSDVALGAYYDMKDILKTSAPDLYSYIPENYWSAVSVNGGIYGIPTYKDSSMSNYIVWDKAMAAKYGIDYSNIHTLDALTEPLKKITEGEGAPAFPMDQNGLSMVTSLYDGVGLGIPAIGVKFDDQNHKVVNTLEQEDVLSQLKTLHSWYKDGIINSDAPTTSESPTYKSVSIAQGWPSAAKTTWGPNMGVEADAVQINDTIVSNETVRGSVNAIYSGSKYPEKCLEFLQLVNLDPKVRDAFYYGVEGENFKYTDDGKIDKINSDWKMAGYTQGTFFTVSQLTTDTVNQWDEVKKLNESAKPSVLLGFNADTSKIQNELANCREVYNKYKSELLTGASDPAESVSKITKELKAGGIDTIISEVQSQIDAYYKK
;
A
#
# COMPACT_ATOMS: atom_id res chain seq x y z
N MET A 1 -59.74 -24.19 -0.15
CA MET A 1 -59.88 -23.12 -1.17
C MET A 1 -58.55 -22.39 -1.28
N LYS A 2 -57.97 -22.41 -2.48
CA LYS A 2 -57.15 -21.39 -3.19
C LYS A 2 -56.30 -20.43 -2.34
N ARG A 3 -55.01 -20.20 -2.59
CA ARG A 3 -54.04 -20.68 -3.59
C ARG A 3 -52.66 -20.19 -3.10
N LYS A 4 -51.70 -21.10 -2.91
CA LYS A 4 -50.26 -20.83 -2.97
C LYS A 4 -49.83 -20.82 -4.45
N ILE A 5 -48.61 -20.31 -4.74
CA ILE A 5 -47.76 -20.48 -5.95
C ILE A 5 -47.65 -19.27 -6.89
N ALA A 6 -46.45 -18.68 -6.91
CA ALA A 6 -45.64 -18.12 -8.03
C ALA A 6 -44.65 -17.09 -7.41
N LEU A 7 -43.33 -17.24 -7.27
CA LEU A 7 -42.23 -18.03 -7.85
C LEU A 7 -42.07 -17.93 -9.38
N LEU A 8 -40.91 -17.34 -9.74
CA LEU A 8 -40.08 -17.58 -10.94
C LEU A 8 -40.67 -17.20 -12.31
N LEU A 9 -40.21 -16.10 -12.91
CA LEU A 9 -39.92 -15.97 -14.35
C LEU A 9 -39.50 -14.53 -14.70
N SER A 10 -38.21 -14.21 -14.60
CA SER A 10 -37.60 -13.08 -15.33
C SER A 10 -36.07 -13.13 -15.28
N LEU A 11 -35.51 -14.24 -15.76
CA LEU A 11 -34.16 -14.30 -16.28
C LEU A 11 -34.20 -15.22 -17.52
N VAL A 12 -33.47 -14.83 -18.58
CA VAL A 12 -33.14 -15.55 -19.82
C VAL A 12 -33.96 -15.17 -21.08
N LEU A 13 -33.19 -14.99 -22.18
CA LEU A 13 -33.50 -14.69 -23.60
C LEU A 13 -33.64 -13.18 -23.90
N ILE A 14 -32.81 -12.56 -24.76
CA ILE A 14 -32.52 -12.83 -26.18
C ILE A 14 -31.12 -12.23 -26.50
N LEU A 15 -30.04 -12.98 -26.79
CA LEU A 15 -29.58 -13.56 -28.07
C LEU A 15 -29.71 -12.69 -29.36
N SER A 16 -28.59 -12.08 -29.74
CA SER A 16 -27.96 -12.11 -31.08
C SER A 16 -28.52 -11.33 -32.31
N THR A 17 -27.55 -10.76 -33.05
CA THR A 17 -27.53 -10.25 -34.44
C THR A 17 -28.15 -8.85 -34.66
N ILE A 18 -27.49 -7.90 -35.32
CA ILE A 18 -27.24 -7.86 -36.78
C ILE A 18 -26.03 -6.95 -37.12
N PHE A 19 -25.23 -7.42 -38.09
CA PHE A 19 -24.17 -6.74 -38.85
C PHE A 19 -24.72 -5.74 -39.90
N ALA A 20 -23.85 -4.89 -40.43
CA ALA A 20 -24.03 -3.90 -41.53
C ALA A 20 -24.49 -2.51 -41.06
N GLY A 21 -23.81 -1.40 -41.35
CA GLY A 21 -23.01 -1.08 -42.54
C GLY A 21 -23.82 -0.13 -43.42
N CYS A 22 -23.52 1.17 -43.37
CA CYS A 22 -23.91 2.14 -44.39
C CYS A 22 -22.95 3.33 -44.39
N SER A 23 -21.97 3.27 -45.28
CA SER A 23 -21.34 4.41 -45.93
C SER A 23 -22.11 4.75 -47.21
N LYS A 24 -22.47 6.03 -47.40
CA LYS A 24 -22.54 6.79 -48.68
C LYS A 24 -23.16 8.16 -48.35
N GLU A 25 -22.43 9.27 -48.40
CA GLU A 25 -21.79 10.00 -49.53
C GLU A 25 -22.64 11.18 -49.99
N ASN A 26 -21.89 12.20 -50.45
CA ASN A 26 -22.27 13.29 -51.36
C ASN A 26 -23.00 14.50 -50.74
N THR A 27 -22.59 15.75 -50.95
CA THR A 27 -21.47 16.37 -51.69
C THR A 27 -21.48 17.86 -51.32
N LYS A 28 -20.33 18.50 -51.16
CA LYS A 28 -19.86 19.49 -52.14
C LYS A 28 -18.43 19.92 -51.88
N ASN A 29 -17.65 19.68 -52.92
CA ASN A 29 -16.26 19.94 -53.16
C ASN A 29 -16.08 21.39 -53.67
N SER A 30 -14.94 21.99 -53.35
CA SER A 30 -14.10 22.86 -54.19
C SER A 30 -12.99 23.43 -53.28
N GLY A 31 -11.70 23.18 -53.44
CA GLY A 31 -10.95 22.59 -54.55
C GLY A 31 -9.75 23.49 -54.85
N ASN A 32 -8.54 23.07 -54.44
CA ASN A 32 -7.25 23.16 -55.16
C ASN A 32 -6.13 22.69 -54.20
N GLN A 33 -5.55 21.48 -54.33
CA GLN A 33 -4.41 21.13 -55.21
C GLN A 33 -3.34 22.23 -55.29
N GLY A 34 -2.07 22.02 -54.98
CA GLY A 34 -1.28 20.83 -54.65
C GLY A 34 0.20 21.18 -54.88
N THR A 35 1.14 20.45 -54.27
CA THR A 35 2.41 19.97 -54.87
C THR A 35 3.35 19.47 -53.78
N ALA A 36 3.87 18.26 -53.98
CA ALA A 36 5.02 17.71 -53.28
C ALA A 36 6.31 18.16 -53.97
N ASN A 37 7.37 18.46 -53.20
CA ASN A 37 8.75 18.07 -53.54
C ASN A 37 9.75 18.37 -52.40
N GLY A 38 10.67 17.43 -52.16
CA GLY A 38 12.13 17.68 -52.18
C GLY A 38 12.84 18.24 -50.94
N ALA A 39 13.59 17.35 -50.29
CA ALA A 39 14.72 17.49 -49.36
C ALA A 39 15.59 18.77 -49.33
N ALA A 40 16.03 19.15 -48.11
CA ALA A 40 17.38 19.64 -47.72
C ALA A 40 17.42 19.77 -46.18
N THR A 41 18.06 18.89 -45.41
CA THR A 41 19.46 18.97 -44.93
C THR A 41 20.01 20.39 -44.71
N THR A 42 19.89 20.89 -43.47
CA THR A 42 20.82 21.89 -42.91
C THR A 42 20.94 21.70 -41.40
N THR A 43 22.10 21.20 -40.98
CA THR A 43 22.66 21.37 -39.64
C THR A 43 22.84 22.86 -39.33
N PRO A 44 22.76 23.26 -38.07
CA PRO A 44 23.71 24.24 -37.55
C PRO A 44 24.47 23.63 -36.38
N ASP A 45 25.75 23.35 -36.62
CA ASP A 45 26.76 23.30 -35.59
C ASP A 45 27.01 24.75 -35.13
N GLY A 46 26.82 25.00 -33.85
CA GLY A 46 26.92 26.30 -33.22
C GLY A 46 27.33 26.08 -31.78
N LYS A 47 28.64 25.86 -31.59
CA LYS A 47 29.32 26.03 -30.31
C LYS A 47 28.85 27.32 -29.67
N ASP A 48 28.15 27.20 -28.56
CA ASP A 48 28.14 28.23 -27.55
C ASP A 48 28.71 27.62 -26.27
N ASN A 49 29.85 28.17 -25.87
CA ASN A 49 30.56 27.79 -24.67
C ASN A 49 30.86 29.08 -23.93
N SER A 50 29.88 29.59 -23.17
CA SER A 50 30.12 30.37 -21.96
C SER A 50 28.85 30.61 -21.16
N THR A 51 28.93 30.30 -19.86
CA THR A 51 28.03 30.62 -18.73
C THR A 51 26.81 29.72 -18.53
N SER A 52 27.00 28.65 -17.74
CA SER A 52 25.94 27.99 -16.96
C SER A 52 25.35 29.03 -16.01
N GLY A 53 24.15 29.52 -16.36
CA GLY A 53 23.16 29.90 -15.38
C GLY A 53 22.25 28.70 -15.24
N ASP A 54 22.21 28.08 -14.07
CA ASP A 54 21.35 26.91 -13.83
C ASP A 54 19.90 27.31 -14.12
N LYS A 55 19.34 26.74 -15.19
CA LYS A 55 17.95 26.96 -15.55
C LYS A 55 17.09 26.22 -14.52
N VAL A 56 16.28 26.96 -13.79
CA VAL A 56 15.29 26.39 -12.86
C VAL A 56 14.36 25.47 -13.63
N VAL A 57 14.24 24.22 -13.17
CA VAL A 57 13.37 23.21 -13.80
C VAL A 57 12.13 22.95 -12.95
N THR A 58 11.00 22.67 -13.57
CA THR A 58 9.78 22.25 -12.85
C THR A 58 9.65 20.74 -12.93
N LEU A 59 9.59 20.06 -11.78
CA LEU A 59 9.40 18.62 -11.68
C LEU A 59 7.91 18.29 -11.47
N LYS A 60 7.34 17.43 -12.32
CA LYS A 60 5.97 16.94 -12.16
C LYS A 60 5.94 15.70 -11.26
N TRP A 61 5.24 15.78 -10.13
CA TRP A 61 5.04 14.66 -9.21
C TRP A 61 3.56 14.29 -9.10
N ILE A 62 3.25 13.05 -9.49
CA ILE A 62 1.89 12.50 -9.41
C ILE A 62 1.79 11.55 -8.21
N THR A 63 0.79 11.78 -7.35
CA THR A 63 0.58 11.00 -6.12
C THR A 63 -0.91 10.74 -5.84
N VAL A 64 -1.20 9.90 -4.84
CA VAL A 64 -2.55 9.63 -4.33
C VAL A 64 -2.83 10.44 -3.06
N GLY A 65 -4.09 10.85 -2.86
CA GLY A 65 -4.53 11.55 -1.65
C GLY A 65 -6.01 11.95 -1.68
N SER A 66 -6.41 12.91 -0.84
CA SER A 66 -7.78 13.44 -0.78
C SER A 66 -8.08 14.49 -1.87
N GLY A 67 -7.34 14.45 -2.99
CA GLY A 67 -7.37 15.48 -4.04
C GLY A 67 -6.46 16.68 -3.77
N MET A 68 -6.46 17.63 -4.70
CA MET A 68 -5.63 18.84 -4.60
C MET A 68 -6.07 19.74 -3.43
N PRO A 69 -5.13 20.28 -2.62
CA PRO A 69 -5.44 21.24 -1.57
C PRO A 69 -6.02 22.55 -2.13
N ASP A 70 -6.96 23.16 -1.39
CA ASP A 70 -7.63 24.38 -1.85
C ASP A 70 -6.70 25.60 -1.82
N ASN A 71 -5.65 25.57 -0.99
CA ASN A 71 -4.60 26.59 -0.89
C ASN A 71 -3.28 26.18 -1.59
N TYR A 72 -3.36 25.34 -2.63
CA TYR A 72 -2.19 24.85 -3.37
C TYR A 72 -1.30 25.96 -3.95
N ASP A 73 -1.87 27.03 -4.50
CA ASP A 73 -1.09 28.15 -5.05
C ASP A 73 -0.29 28.89 -3.95
N ALA A 74 -0.87 29.04 -2.77
CA ALA A 74 -0.18 29.63 -1.62
C ALA A 74 0.96 28.72 -1.14
N TRP A 75 0.74 27.41 -1.18
CA TRP A 75 1.78 26.43 -0.90
C TRP A 75 2.94 26.49 -1.89
N LEU A 76 2.66 26.51 -3.21
CA LEU A 76 3.68 26.69 -4.24
C LEU A 76 4.48 27.98 -4.02
N ALA A 77 3.80 29.10 -3.75
CA ALA A 77 4.45 30.39 -3.50
C ALA A 77 5.39 30.38 -2.28
N LYS A 78 5.21 29.46 -1.34
CA LYS A 78 6.08 29.28 -0.16
C LYS A 78 7.21 28.30 -0.40
N ILE A 79 6.93 27.15 -1.03
CA ILE A 79 7.90 26.06 -1.14
C ILE A 79 8.85 26.24 -2.32
N ASN A 80 8.36 26.71 -3.48
CA ASN A 80 9.16 26.83 -4.70
C ASN A 80 10.37 27.75 -4.56
N PRO A 81 10.27 28.97 -3.98
CA PRO A 81 11.45 29.81 -3.78
C PRO A 81 12.55 29.14 -2.95
N TYR A 82 12.16 28.32 -1.96
CA TYR A 82 13.10 27.59 -1.12
C TYR A 82 13.79 26.44 -1.87
N LEU A 83 13.04 25.71 -2.71
CA LEU A 83 13.58 24.64 -3.54
C LEU A 83 14.44 25.19 -4.69
N GLU A 84 14.05 26.31 -5.29
CA GLU A 84 14.80 27.01 -6.33
C GLU A 84 16.16 27.47 -5.80
N GLU A 85 16.21 28.08 -4.62
CA GLU A 85 17.47 28.49 -3.98
C GLU A 85 18.38 27.29 -3.66
N LYS A 86 17.81 26.18 -3.18
CA LYS A 86 18.61 25.02 -2.73
C LYS A 86 19.13 24.15 -3.87
N ILE A 87 18.26 23.84 -4.83
CA ILE A 87 18.54 22.81 -5.84
C ILE A 87 18.09 23.23 -7.25
N GLY A 88 17.61 24.47 -7.44
CA GLY A 88 17.21 24.98 -8.75
C GLY A 88 15.98 24.29 -9.33
N VAL A 89 15.02 23.90 -8.47
CA VAL A 89 13.77 23.28 -8.92
C VAL A 89 12.53 23.99 -8.40
N ASN A 90 11.49 23.95 -9.21
CA ASN A 90 10.10 24.15 -8.81
C ASN A 90 9.37 22.80 -8.88
N ILE A 91 8.24 22.68 -8.22
CA ILE A 91 7.42 21.46 -8.26
C ILE A 91 6.02 21.73 -8.80
N ASP A 92 5.45 20.71 -9.43
CA ASP A 92 4.06 20.66 -9.88
C ASP A 92 3.45 19.31 -9.48
N MET A 93 2.43 19.36 -8.64
CA MET A 93 1.77 18.19 -8.06
C MET A 93 0.47 17.86 -8.78
N GLU A 94 0.25 16.57 -9.00
CA GLU A 94 -1.07 16.03 -9.35
C GLU A 94 -1.48 15.05 -8.25
N VAL A 95 -2.51 15.41 -7.45
CA VAL A 95 -3.02 14.57 -6.36
C VAL A 95 -4.32 13.92 -6.80
N VAL A 96 -4.25 12.61 -7.04
CA VAL A 96 -5.36 11.78 -7.49
C VAL A 96 -6.10 11.19 -6.29
N SER A 97 -7.43 11.08 -6.37
CA SER A 97 -8.23 10.44 -5.32
C SER A 97 -7.86 8.97 -5.15
N TRP A 98 -7.99 8.41 -3.94
CA TRP A 98 -7.78 6.96 -3.73
C TRP A 98 -8.67 6.08 -4.62
N GLY A 99 -9.92 6.50 -4.87
CA GLY A 99 -10.85 5.76 -5.71
C GLY A 99 -10.43 5.70 -7.18
N ASP A 100 -9.77 6.76 -7.68
CA ASP A 100 -9.36 6.87 -9.08
C ASP A 100 -7.91 6.46 -9.32
N TRP A 101 -7.11 6.30 -8.26
CA TRP A 101 -5.67 6.09 -8.33
C TRP A 101 -5.27 4.93 -9.25
N GLY A 102 -5.87 3.76 -9.07
CA GLY A 102 -5.54 2.58 -9.88
C GLY A 102 -5.75 2.83 -11.37
N ASN A 103 -6.87 3.46 -11.76
CA ASN A 103 -7.16 3.78 -13.15
C ASN A 103 -6.21 4.85 -13.70
N ARG A 104 -6.00 5.94 -12.95
CA ARG A 104 -5.15 7.05 -13.39
C ARG A 104 -3.69 6.64 -13.53
N ARG A 105 -3.13 5.93 -12.54
CA ARG A 105 -1.79 5.35 -12.60
C ARG A 105 -1.65 4.44 -13.80
N ASN A 106 -2.61 3.55 -14.05
CA ASN A 106 -2.60 2.65 -15.21
C ASN A 106 -2.54 3.41 -16.54
N ILE A 107 -3.31 4.49 -16.69
CA ILE A 107 -3.24 5.34 -17.88
C ILE A 107 -1.86 5.97 -18.04
N ILE A 108 -1.29 6.54 -16.97
CA ILE A 108 0.02 7.22 -17.00
C ILE A 108 1.10 6.29 -17.55
N VAL A 109 1.25 5.10 -16.93
CA VAL A 109 2.34 4.18 -17.29
C VAL A 109 2.13 3.52 -18.66
N ASN A 110 0.90 3.23 -19.08
CA ASN A 110 0.66 2.60 -20.38
C ASN A 110 0.68 3.59 -21.55
N SER A 111 0.34 4.86 -21.33
CA SER A 111 0.34 5.88 -22.38
C SER A 111 1.69 6.57 -22.58
N GLY A 112 2.58 6.49 -21.58
CA GLY A 112 3.84 7.24 -21.58
C GLY A 112 3.63 8.75 -21.37
N GLU A 113 2.51 9.16 -20.76
CA GLU A 113 2.30 10.55 -20.33
C GLU A 113 3.50 11.00 -19.49
N TYR A 114 3.98 12.22 -19.73
CA TYR A 114 5.15 12.73 -19.03
C TYR A 114 4.86 13.00 -17.55
N PHE A 115 5.72 12.47 -16.69
CA PHE A 115 5.89 12.82 -15.28
C PHE A 115 7.38 12.73 -14.95
N ASP A 116 7.80 13.31 -13.82
CA ASP A 116 9.16 13.13 -13.31
C ASP A 116 9.17 12.13 -12.16
N ILE A 117 8.21 12.24 -11.24
CA ILE A 117 8.06 11.36 -10.07
C ILE A 117 6.64 10.81 -10.00
N LEU A 118 6.51 9.51 -9.72
CA LEU A 118 5.24 8.83 -9.54
C LEU A 118 5.27 8.05 -8.23
N PHE A 119 4.28 8.28 -7.37
CA PHE A 119 4.01 7.39 -6.24
C PHE A 119 3.66 5.99 -6.77
N THR A 120 4.11 4.95 -6.09
CA THR A 120 3.72 3.56 -6.39
C THR A 120 3.78 2.73 -5.11
N ASP A 121 3.28 1.51 -5.20
CA ASP A 121 3.16 0.59 -4.07
C ASP A 121 3.58 -0.84 -4.48
N GLY A 122 3.64 -1.74 -3.49
CA GLY A 122 4.02 -3.13 -3.68
C GLY A 122 3.14 -3.90 -4.67
N SER A 123 1.89 -3.47 -4.90
CA SER A 123 0.97 -4.14 -5.83
C SER A 123 1.31 -3.84 -7.29
N ASN A 124 1.89 -2.68 -7.56
CA ASN A 124 2.17 -2.22 -8.92
C ASN A 124 3.67 -2.23 -9.25
N PHE A 125 4.53 -1.82 -8.31
CA PHE A 125 5.95 -1.55 -8.50
C PHE A 125 6.67 -2.52 -9.46
N SER A 126 6.61 -3.82 -9.20
CA SER A 126 7.31 -4.82 -10.02
C SER A 126 6.80 -4.87 -11.46
N SER A 127 5.49 -4.74 -11.69
CA SER A 127 4.90 -4.75 -13.04
C SER A 127 5.29 -3.51 -13.83
N ASP A 128 5.45 -2.38 -13.14
CA ASP A 128 5.77 -1.07 -13.72
C ASP A 128 7.24 -1.03 -14.15
N VAL A 129 8.12 -1.60 -13.31
CA VAL A 129 9.52 -1.83 -13.65
C VAL A 129 9.64 -2.74 -14.87
N ALA A 130 8.86 -3.83 -14.91
CA ALA A 130 8.87 -4.75 -16.05
C ALA A 130 8.38 -4.08 -17.36
N LEU A 131 7.47 -3.11 -17.27
CA LEU A 131 7.03 -2.27 -18.40
C LEU A 131 8.07 -1.21 -18.81
N GLY A 132 9.15 -1.03 -18.05
CA GLY A 132 10.17 -0.01 -18.31
C GLY A 132 9.74 1.41 -17.93
N ALA A 133 8.74 1.54 -17.05
CA ALA A 133 8.20 2.84 -16.65
C ALA A 133 9.18 3.64 -15.78
N TYR A 134 10.04 2.95 -15.02
CA TYR A 134 10.88 3.57 -14.00
C TYR A 134 12.36 3.57 -14.36
N TYR A 135 13.02 4.67 -14.02
CA TYR A 135 14.44 4.89 -14.20
C TYR A 135 15.24 4.03 -13.19
N ASP A 136 16.25 3.30 -13.66
CA ASP A 136 17.22 2.64 -12.78
C ASP A 136 18.18 3.69 -12.21
N MET A 137 17.96 4.08 -10.96
CA MET A 137 18.72 5.14 -10.30
C MET A 137 20.00 4.64 -9.63
N LYS A 138 20.31 3.33 -9.67
CA LYS A 138 21.41 2.72 -8.91
C LYS A 138 22.75 3.45 -9.07
N ASP A 139 23.08 3.84 -10.31
CA ASP A 139 24.39 4.43 -10.63
C ASP A 139 24.52 5.90 -10.20
N ILE A 140 23.41 6.64 -10.09
CA ILE A 140 23.40 8.07 -9.73
C ILE A 140 22.94 8.32 -8.28
N LEU A 141 22.31 7.34 -7.63
CA LEU A 141 21.71 7.50 -6.30
C LEU A 141 22.71 7.99 -5.25
N LYS A 142 23.90 7.38 -5.22
CA LYS A 142 24.95 7.72 -4.23
C LYS A 142 25.60 9.08 -4.48
N THR A 143 25.50 9.63 -5.68
CA THR A 143 26.09 10.92 -6.04
C THR A 143 25.08 12.05 -5.96
N SER A 144 23.85 11.83 -6.42
CA SER A 144 22.79 12.85 -6.46
C SER A 144 21.99 12.93 -5.16
N ALA A 145 21.96 11.88 -4.36
CA ALA A 145 21.27 11.85 -3.05
C ALA A 145 22.06 11.04 -1.99
N PRO A 146 23.31 11.43 -1.69
CA PRO A 146 24.20 10.67 -0.79
C PRO A 146 23.66 10.54 0.64
N ASP A 147 23.03 11.58 1.17
CA ASP A 147 22.53 11.60 2.55
C ASP A 147 21.29 10.71 2.64
N LEU A 148 20.41 10.76 1.63
CA LEU A 148 19.25 9.88 1.55
C LEU A 148 19.65 8.41 1.42
N TYR A 149 20.63 8.11 0.57
CA TYR A 149 21.17 6.76 0.43
C TYR A 149 21.71 6.22 1.76
N SER A 150 22.46 7.07 2.49
CA SER A 150 23.04 6.71 3.79
C SER A 150 22.00 6.59 4.90
N TYR A 151 20.90 7.33 4.80
CA TYR A 151 19.84 7.37 5.79
C TYR A 151 18.92 6.13 5.73
N ILE A 152 18.59 5.67 4.52
CA ILE A 152 17.71 4.52 4.31
C ILE A 152 18.49 3.21 4.55
N PRO A 153 17.99 2.27 5.38
CA PRO A 153 18.65 1.00 5.64
C PRO A 153 18.86 0.12 4.39
N GLU A 154 19.94 -0.65 4.33
CA GLU A 154 20.32 -1.46 3.15
C GLU A 154 19.26 -2.51 2.75
N ASN A 155 18.55 -3.08 3.72
CA ASN A 155 17.44 -4.00 3.47
C ASN A 155 16.27 -3.33 2.73
N TYR A 156 16.10 -2.02 2.86
CA TYR A 156 15.04 -1.28 2.16
C TYR A 156 15.43 -1.03 0.70
N TRP A 157 16.71 -0.75 0.43
CA TRP A 157 17.24 -0.72 -0.94
C TRP A 157 17.12 -2.08 -1.63
N SER A 158 17.35 -3.16 -0.89
CA SER A 158 17.12 -4.53 -1.38
C SER A 158 15.66 -4.73 -1.74
N ALA A 159 14.73 -4.24 -0.91
CA ALA A 159 13.31 -4.35 -1.17
C ALA A 159 12.83 -3.57 -2.39
N VAL A 160 13.47 -2.49 -2.82
CA VAL A 160 13.12 -1.79 -4.08
C VAL A 160 14.01 -2.17 -5.27
N SER A 161 14.80 -3.24 -5.11
CA SER A 161 15.66 -3.78 -6.16
C SER A 161 14.91 -4.76 -7.04
N VAL A 162 15.13 -4.67 -8.36
CA VAL A 162 14.62 -5.62 -9.36
C VAL A 162 15.76 -5.89 -10.34
N ASN A 163 16.11 -7.16 -10.55
CA ASN A 163 17.20 -7.55 -11.46
C ASN A 163 18.53 -6.80 -11.22
N GLY A 164 18.78 -6.38 -9.98
CA GLY A 164 20.01 -5.69 -9.57
C GLY A 164 20.01 -4.17 -9.78
N GLY A 165 18.95 -3.58 -10.36
CA GLY A 165 18.73 -2.13 -10.43
C GLY A 165 17.88 -1.60 -9.26
N ILE A 166 17.86 -0.29 -9.03
CA ILE A 166 17.04 0.37 -8.00
C ILE A 166 16.04 1.28 -8.70
N TYR A 167 14.74 1.06 -8.50
CA TYR A 167 13.70 1.72 -9.30
C TYR A 167 12.77 2.65 -8.50
N GLY A 168 13.07 2.87 -7.22
CA GLY A 168 12.30 3.80 -6.41
C GLY A 168 12.97 4.13 -5.08
N ILE A 169 12.57 5.25 -4.50
CA ILE A 169 12.92 5.66 -3.14
C ILE A 169 11.82 5.14 -2.20
N PRO A 170 12.10 4.16 -1.32
CA PRO A 170 11.12 3.72 -0.35
C PRO A 170 10.92 4.80 0.71
N THR A 171 9.67 5.04 1.09
CA THR A 171 9.38 5.92 2.23
C THR A 171 9.75 5.18 3.52
N TYR A 172 10.74 5.69 4.27
CA TYR A 172 11.11 5.10 5.55
C TYR A 172 10.16 5.56 6.66
N LYS A 173 9.16 4.74 7.00
CA LYS A 173 8.05 5.07 7.92
C LYS A 173 7.71 3.88 8.81
N ASP A 174 6.45 3.56 9.07
CA ASP A 174 5.96 2.25 9.53
C ASP A 174 6.12 1.20 8.42
N SER A 175 7.36 0.84 8.10
CA SER A 175 7.71 0.00 6.94
C SER A 175 7.99 -1.46 7.33
N SER A 176 7.95 -1.79 8.62
CA SER A 176 7.79 -3.15 9.12
C SER A 176 6.34 -3.39 9.57
N MET A 177 5.86 -4.62 9.41
CA MET A 177 4.56 -5.05 9.92
C MET A 177 4.68 -5.52 11.37
N SER A 178 3.91 -4.89 12.25
CA SER A 178 3.66 -5.32 13.62
C SER A 178 2.16 -5.34 13.87
N ASN A 179 1.64 -6.44 14.40
CA ASN A 179 0.23 -6.56 14.76
C ASN A 179 0.06 -6.39 16.27
N TYR A 180 -1.02 -5.75 16.68
CA TYR A 180 -1.33 -5.47 18.09
C TYR A 180 -2.76 -5.87 18.40
N ILE A 181 -2.95 -6.49 19.55
CA ILE A 181 -4.25 -6.65 20.20
C ILE A 181 -4.56 -5.34 20.90
N VAL A 182 -5.62 -4.68 20.49
CA VAL A 182 -6.08 -3.38 21.02
C VAL A 182 -7.21 -3.63 22.00
N TRP A 183 -7.07 -3.11 23.22
CA TRP A 183 -8.02 -3.28 24.32
C TRP A 183 -8.64 -1.95 24.70
N ASP A 184 -9.97 -1.92 24.85
CA ASP A 184 -10.63 -0.91 25.68
C ASP A 184 -10.25 -1.16 27.15
N LYS A 185 -9.49 -0.22 27.75
CA LYS A 185 -9.00 -0.36 29.13
C LYS A 185 -10.13 -0.44 30.14
N ALA A 186 -11.23 0.28 29.92
CA ALA A 186 -12.38 0.24 30.83
C ALA A 186 -13.07 -1.12 30.77
N MET A 187 -13.17 -1.71 29.57
CA MET A 187 -13.72 -3.04 29.37
C MET A 187 -12.86 -4.12 30.04
N ALA A 188 -11.54 -4.07 29.83
CA ALA A 188 -10.60 -4.98 30.49
C ALA A 188 -10.68 -4.88 32.02
N ALA A 189 -10.73 -3.66 32.56
CA ALA A 189 -10.84 -3.43 34.00
C ALA A 189 -12.17 -3.94 34.58
N LYS A 190 -13.30 -3.69 33.89
CA LYS A 190 -14.64 -4.15 34.31
C LYS A 190 -14.69 -5.67 34.52
N TYR A 191 -13.99 -6.43 33.67
CA TYR A 191 -13.93 -7.88 33.75
C TYR A 191 -12.66 -8.41 34.43
N GLY A 192 -11.81 -7.55 35.00
CA GLY A 192 -10.58 -7.96 35.68
C GLY A 192 -9.63 -8.77 34.79
N ILE A 193 -9.49 -8.38 33.52
CA ILE A 193 -8.62 -9.02 32.54
C ILE A 193 -7.23 -8.41 32.63
N ASP A 194 -6.23 -9.23 32.95
CA ASP A 194 -4.83 -8.88 32.78
C ASP A 194 -4.39 -9.24 31.35
N TYR A 195 -4.46 -8.26 30.46
CA TYR A 195 -4.12 -8.43 29.04
C TYR A 195 -2.62 -8.34 28.74
N SER A 196 -1.79 -7.94 29.71
CA SER A 196 -0.38 -7.60 29.48
C SER A 196 0.46 -8.77 28.93
N ASN A 197 0.04 -10.01 29.19
CA ASN A 197 0.72 -11.24 28.76
C ASN A 197 -0.03 -12.00 27.64
N ILE A 198 -1.05 -11.38 27.02
CA ILE A 198 -1.84 -12.01 25.96
C ILE A 198 -1.23 -11.64 24.61
N HIS A 199 -0.49 -12.57 24.02
CA HIS A 199 0.27 -12.37 22.78
C HIS A 199 -0.13 -13.30 21.62
N THR A 200 -1.19 -14.10 21.79
CA THR A 200 -1.65 -15.05 20.76
C THR A 200 -3.17 -14.97 20.60
N LEU A 201 -3.66 -15.39 19.42
CA LEU A 201 -5.10 -15.40 19.14
C LEU A 201 -5.84 -16.33 20.11
N ASP A 202 -5.31 -17.52 20.37
CA ASP A 202 -5.97 -18.50 21.25
C ASP A 202 -6.13 -17.99 22.69
N ALA A 203 -5.13 -17.26 23.20
CA ALA A 203 -5.15 -16.69 24.55
C ALA A 203 -6.22 -15.60 24.73
N LEU A 204 -6.80 -15.07 23.64
CA LEU A 204 -7.92 -14.13 23.69
C LEU A 204 -9.26 -14.81 23.97
N THR A 205 -9.39 -16.11 23.72
CA THR A 205 -10.69 -16.79 23.74
C THR A 205 -11.44 -16.62 25.07
N GLU A 206 -10.79 -16.91 26.20
CA GLU A 206 -11.42 -16.79 27.51
C GLU A 206 -11.78 -15.34 27.89
N PRO A 207 -10.88 -14.34 27.73
CA PRO A 207 -11.23 -12.93 27.90
C PRO A 207 -12.41 -12.48 27.03
N LEU A 208 -12.41 -12.82 25.74
CA LEU A 208 -13.46 -12.39 24.80
C LEU A 208 -14.80 -13.00 25.16
N LYS A 209 -14.82 -14.30 25.50
CA LYS A 209 -16.03 -14.99 25.96
C LYS A 209 -16.61 -14.32 27.20
N LYS A 210 -15.77 -13.99 28.19
CA LYS A 210 -16.19 -13.32 29.43
C LYS A 210 -16.82 -11.95 29.16
N ILE A 211 -16.23 -11.16 28.26
CA ILE A 211 -16.80 -9.87 27.84
C ILE A 211 -18.12 -10.09 27.11
N THR A 212 -18.17 -11.00 26.14
CA THR A 212 -19.37 -11.27 25.34
C THR A 212 -20.55 -11.73 26.19
N GLU A 213 -20.34 -12.66 27.11
CA GLU A 213 -21.38 -13.13 28.04
C GLU A 213 -21.85 -12.01 28.98
N GLY A 214 -20.92 -11.17 29.45
CA GLY A 214 -21.22 -10.11 30.40
C GLY A 214 -21.89 -8.88 29.79
N GLU A 215 -21.52 -8.50 28.56
CA GLU A 215 -22.11 -7.35 27.85
C GLU A 215 -23.33 -7.75 27.01
N GLY A 216 -23.48 -9.04 26.68
CA GLY A 216 -24.51 -9.52 25.76
C GLY A 216 -24.28 -9.03 24.33
N ALA A 217 -23.03 -8.73 23.95
CA ALA A 217 -22.63 -8.22 22.64
C ALA A 217 -21.30 -8.83 22.18
N PRO A 218 -21.03 -8.90 20.87
CA PRO A 218 -19.75 -9.39 20.35
C PRO A 218 -18.57 -8.57 20.87
N ALA A 219 -17.59 -9.23 21.51
CA ALA A 219 -16.40 -8.58 22.03
C ALA A 219 -15.33 -8.31 20.96
N PHE A 220 -15.41 -9.04 19.83
CA PHE A 220 -14.50 -8.92 18.69
C PHE A 220 -15.29 -8.72 17.39
N PRO A 221 -15.97 -7.58 17.21
CA PRO A 221 -16.75 -7.34 16.01
C PRO A 221 -15.85 -7.15 14.78
N MET A 222 -16.29 -7.70 13.65
CA MET A 222 -15.60 -7.72 12.35
C MET A 222 -16.50 -7.24 11.22
N ASP A 223 -15.89 -6.94 10.09
CA ASP A 223 -16.55 -6.78 8.79
C ASP A 223 -16.16 -7.90 7.82
N GLN A 224 -16.67 -7.82 6.58
CA GLN A 224 -16.49 -8.83 5.54
C GLN A 224 -15.01 -9.04 5.12
N ASN A 225 -14.08 -8.18 5.55
CA ASN A 225 -12.67 -8.40 5.30
C ASN A 225 -12.07 -9.44 6.27
N GLY A 226 -12.70 -9.66 7.42
CA GLY A 226 -12.24 -10.58 8.46
C GLY A 226 -10.85 -10.23 9.01
N LEU A 227 -10.19 -11.22 9.65
CA LEU A 227 -8.85 -11.04 10.21
C LEU A 227 -7.75 -11.37 9.20
N SER A 228 -7.21 -10.36 8.52
CA SER A 228 -6.12 -10.52 7.55
C SER A 228 -4.78 -10.99 8.16
N MET A 229 -4.57 -10.79 9.47
CA MET A 229 -3.36 -11.22 10.18
C MET A 229 -3.12 -12.74 10.05
N VAL A 230 -4.16 -13.54 9.81
CA VAL A 230 -4.08 -15.01 9.73
C VAL A 230 -2.97 -15.50 8.81
N THR A 231 -2.75 -14.83 7.67
CA THR A 231 -1.72 -15.20 6.69
C THR A 231 -0.50 -14.28 6.69
N SER A 232 -0.39 -13.35 7.65
CA SER A 232 0.59 -12.26 7.57
C SER A 232 2.05 -12.69 7.82
N LEU A 233 2.26 -13.88 8.39
CA LEU A 233 3.59 -14.48 8.56
C LEU A 233 4.16 -15.09 7.26
N TYR A 234 3.41 -15.04 6.16
CA TYR A 234 3.81 -15.54 4.86
C TYR A 234 4.08 -14.35 3.93
N ASP A 235 5.30 -14.30 3.39
CA ASP A 235 5.66 -13.38 2.33
C ASP A 235 4.97 -13.83 1.04
N GLY A 236 4.09 -12.98 0.51
CA GLY A 236 3.32 -13.23 -0.71
C GLY A 236 4.15 -13.12 -2.00
N VAL A 237 5.45 -12.78 -1.89
CA VAL A 237 6.43 -12.65 -2.98
C VAL A 237 5.95 -11.80 -4.17
N GLY A 238 5.05 -10.84 -3.90
CA GLY A 238 4.49 -9.95 -4.92
C GLY A 238 3.41 -10.58 -5.80
N LEU A 239 2.82 -11.72 -5.41
CA LEU A 239 1.76 -12.38 -6.20
C LEU A 239 0.38 -11.72 -6.05
N GLY A 240 0.17 -10.94 -4.99
CA GLY A 240 -1.11 -10.29 -4.71
C GLY A 240 -2.25 -11.28 -4.45
N ILE A 241 -1.94 -12.40 -3.82
CA ILE A 241 -2.90 -13.41 -3.35
C ILE A 241 -2.41 -14.03 -2.02
N PRO A 242 -3.09 -13.78 -0.88
CA PRO A 242 -2.63 -14.29 0.43
C PRO A 242 -2.61 -15.82 0.57
N ALA A 243 -3.27 -16.55 -0.33
CA ALA A 243 -3.33 -18.01 -0.34
C ALA A 243 -2.01 -18.69 -0.77
N ILE A 244 -1.01 -17.92 -1.24
CA ILE A 244 0.28 -18.44 -1.69
C ILE A 244 1.38 -17.61 -1.05
N GLY A 245 2.41 -18.26 -0.51
CA GLY A 245 3.56 -17.55 0.04
C GLY A 245 4.64 -18.46 0.58
N VAL A 246 5.69 -17.84 1.12
CA VAL A 246 6.77 -18.50 1.86
C VAL A 246 6.75 -17.95 3.27
N LYS A 247 6.82 -18.82 4.28
CA LYS A 247 6.88 -18.36 5.67
C LYS A 247 8.13 -17.48 5.85
N PHE A 248 7.99 -16.32 6.48
CA PHE A 248 9.02 -15.28 6.49
C PHE A 248 10.40 -15.75 6.98
N ASP A 249 10.47 -16.80 7.81
CA ASP A 249 11.68 -17.35 8.40
C ASP A 249 12.09 -18.73 7.82
N ASP A 250 11.37 -19.28 6.84
CA ASP A 250 11.67 -20.60 6.27
C ASP A 250 12.93 -20.56 5.39
N GLN A 251 14.05 -21.01 5.97
CA GLN A 251 15.35 -21.10 5.29
C GLN A 251 15.36 -22.04 4.08
N ASN A 252 14.35 -22.89 3.90
CA ASN A 252 14.21 -23.73 2.70
C ASN A 252 13.47 -23.02 1.57
N HIS A 253 12.98 -21.80 1.82
CA HIS A 253 12.24 -20.97 0.88
C HIS A 253 11.07 -21.70 0.19
N LYS A 254 10.33 -22.50 0.94
CA LYS A 254 9.30 -23.36 0.36
C LYS A 254 8.04 -22.56 0.06
N VAL A 255 7.66 -22.50 -1.22
CA VAL A 255 6.37 -21.94 -1.65
C VAL A 255 5.25 -22.90 -1.30
N VAL A 256 4.25 -22.40 -0.58
CA VAL A 256 3.13 -23.20 -0.09
C VAL A 256 1.79 -22.53 -0.35
N ASN A 257 0.73 -23.34 -0.39
CA ASN A 257 -0.62 -22.86 -0.15
C ASN A 257 -0.76 -22.53 1.34
N THR A 258 -0.89 -21.24 1.66
CA THR A 258 -0.89 -20.77 3.06
C THR A 258 -2.10 -21.28 3.84
N LEU A 259 -3.23 -21.50 3.16
CA LEU A 259 -4.48 -21.95 3.79
C LEU A 259 -4.37 -23.38 4.35
N GLU A 260 -3.44 -24.19 3.83
CA GLU A 260 -3.21 -25.56 4.27
C GLU A 260 -2.19 -25.66 5.43
N GLN A 261 -1.59 -24.55 5.85
CA GLN A 261 -0.57 -24.56 6.91
C GLN A 261 -1.21 -24.66 8.30
N GLU A 262 -0.53 -25.37 9.21
CA GLU A 262 -1.08 -25.70 10.53
C GLU A 262 -1.38 -24.46 11.39
N ASP A 263 -0.50 -23.46 11.35
CA ASP A 263 -0.67 -22.18 12.06
C ASP A 263 -1.85 -21.36 11.52
N VAL A 264 -2.06 -21.38 10.20
CA VAL A 264 -3.21 -20.73 9.54
C VAL A 264 -4.50 -21.48 9.87
N LEU A 265 -4.52 -22.81 9.72
CA LEU A 265 -5.68 -23.64 10.05
C LEU A 265 -6.08 -23.54 11.53
N SER A 266 -5.11 -23.43 12.44
CA SER A 266 -5.38 -23.24 13.86
C SER A 266 -6.10 -21.93 14.12
N GLN A 267 -5.59 -20.82 13.56
CA GLN A 267 -6.22 -19.51 13.72
C GLN A 267 -7.63 -19.46 13.11
N LEU A 268 -7.83 -20.06 11.94
CA LEU A 268 -9.16 -20.15 11.31
C LEU A 268 -10.15 -20.95 12.16
N LYS A 269 -9.71 -22.01 12.84
CA LYS A 269 -10.55 -22.77 13.79
C LYS A 269 -10.94 -21.93 15.00
N THR A 270 -10.01 -21.14 15.53
CA THR A 270 -10.28 -20.20 16.62
C THR A 270 -11.33 -19.17 16.21
N LEU A 271 -11.19 -18.55 15.03
CA LEU A 271 -12.19 -17.63 14.48
C LEU A 271 -13.55 -18.31 14.29
N HIS A 272 -13.59 -19.55 13.78
CA HIS A 272 -14.83 -20.29 13.63
C HIS A 272 -15.51 -20.59 14.97
N SER A 273 -14.74 -20.90 16.02
CA SER A 273 -15.29 -21.04 17.38
C SER A 273 -15.87 -19.72 17.86
N TRP A 274 -15.16 -18.61 17.70
CA TRP A 274 -15.62 -17.29 18.12
C TRP A 274 -16.89 -16.84 17.40
N TYR A 275 -17.02 -17.16 16.11
CA TYR A 275 -18.24 -16.90 15.35
C TYR A 275 -19.43 -17.71 15.91
N LYS A 276 -19.25 -18.99 16.20
CA LYS A 276 -20.32 -19.84 16.79
C LYS A 276 -20.72 -19.41 18.20
N ASP A 277 -19.76 -18.92 18.98
CA ASP A 277 -19.97 -18.48 20.36
C ASP A 277 -20.47 -17.03 20.46
N GLY A 278 -20.67 -16.33 19.33
CA GLY A 278 -21.16 -14.95 19.28
C GLY A 278 -20.14 -13.90 19.72
N ILE A 279 -18.86 -14.27 19.86
CA ILE A 279 -17.74 -13.35 20.11
C ILE A 279 -17.52 -12.45 18.89
N ILE A 280 -17.68 -13.02 17.70
CA ILE A 280 -17.76 -12.30 16.42
C ILE A 280 -19.24 -12.13 16.06
N ASN A 281 -19.60 -10.97 15.50
CA ASN A 281 -20.95 -10.67 15.03
C ASN A 281 -21.38 -11.59 13.87
N SER A 282 -22.63 -12.02 13.89
CA SER A 282 -23.18 -12.98 12.92
C SER A 282 -23.33 -12.42 11.49
N ASP A 283 -23.34 -11.11 11.33
CA ASP A 283 -23.38 -10.43 10.03
C ASP A 283 -21.99 -10.07 9.48
N ALA A 284 -20.90 -10.43 10.20
CA ALA A 284 -19.52 -10.15 9.80
C ALA A 284 -19.21 -10.50 8.34
N PRO A 285 -19.64 -11.64 7.75
CA PRO A 285 -19.31 -11.97 6.36
C PRO A 285 -19.94 -11.06 5.30
N THR A 286 -20.88 -10.20 5.70
CA THR A 286 -21.70 -9.41 4.77
C THR A 286 -21.72 -7.93 5.09
N THR A 287 -21.35 -7.53 6.32
CA THR A 287 -21.27 -6.10 6.66
C THR A 287 -20.06 -5.46 6.00
N SER A 288 -20.28 -4.30 5.38
CA SER A 288 -19.23 -3.57 4.67
C SER A 288 -18.33 -2.77 5.59
N GLU A 289 -18.85 -2.36 6.75
CA GLU A 289 -18.13 -1.56 7.73
C GLU A 289 -18.18 -2.23 9.09
N SER A 290 -17.02 -2.28 9.75
CA SER A 290 -16.93 -2.76 11.12
C SER A 290 -17.51 -1.69 12.07
N PRO A 291 -18.18 -2.10 13.16
CA PRO A 291 -18.61 -1.16 14.19
C PRO A 291 -17.46 -0.26 14.66
N THR A 292 -17.77 1.03 14.87
CA THR A 292 -16.78 2.01 15.35
C THR A 292 -16.19 1.60 16.70
N TYR A 293 -17.03 1.13 17.63
CA TYR A 293 -16.58 0.63 18.93
C TYR A 293 -16.25 -0.87 18.87
N LYS A 294 -15.12 -1.24 19.46
CA LYS A 294 -14.67 -2.64 19.60
C LYS A 294 -14.07 -2.81 21.00
N SER A 295 -14.59 -3.78 21.77
CA SER A 295 -14.01 -4.08 23.09
C SER A 295 -12.58 -4.58 22.96
N VAL A 296 -12.36 -5.46 21.98
CA VAL A 296 -11.04 -5.94 21.58
C VAL A 296 -10.98 -5.98 20.06
N SER A 297 -9.83 -5.64 19.50
CA SER A 297 -9.56 -5.81 18.07
C SER A 297 -8.10 -6.17 17.84
N ILE A 298 -7.75 -6.55 16.60
CA ILE A 298 -6.36 -6.65 16.17
C ILE A 298 -6.14 -5.61 15.06
N ALA A 299 -5.06 -4.85 15.19
CA ALA A 299 -4.67 -3.82 14.23
C ALA A 299 -3.17 -3.86 13.97
N GLN A 300 -2.77 -3.55 12.73
CA GLN A 300 -1.37 -3.33 12.39
C GLN A 300 -0.98 -1.89 12.74
N GLY A 301 0.17 -1.69 13.39
CA GLY A 301 0.66 -0.36 13.73
C GLY A 301 1.82 -0.39 14.73
N TRP A 302 1.72 0.44 15.76
CA TRP A 302 2.71 0.59 16.84
C TRP A 302 1.99 0.82 18.19
N PRO A 303 2.67 0.68 19.33
CA PRO A 303 2.00 0.71 20.65
C PRO A 303 1.26 2.03 20.92
N SER A 304 1.90 3.18 20.67
CA SER A 304 1.25 4.47 20.94
C SER A 304 0.08 4.81 20.01
N ALA A 305 -0.13 4.05 18.92
CA ALA A 305 -1.34 4.16 18.08
C ALA A 305 -2.62 3.90 18.88
N ALA A 306 -2.56 3.13 19.97
CA ALA A 306 -3.67 2.97 20.91
C ALA A 306 -4.15 4.31 21.48
N LYS A 307 -3.22 5.24 21.74
CA LYS A 307 -3.50 6.56 22.33
C LYS A 307 -3.72 7.63 21.28
N THR A 308 -3.03 7.55 20.14
CA THR A 308 -3.05 8.61 19.12
C THR A 308 -4.09 8.38 18.03
N THR A 309 -4.55 7.14 17.82
CA THR A 309 -5.45 6.79 16.70
C THR A 309 -6.57 5.85 17.12
N TRP A 310 -6.27 4.63 17.56
CA TRP A 310 -7.28 3.59 17.77
C TRP A 310 -8.26 3.93 18.89
N GLY A 311 -7.77 4.30 20.09
CA GLY A 311 -8.61 4.71 21.21
C GLY A 311 -9.48 5.92 20.89
N PRO A 312 -8.91 7.05 20.42
CA PRO A 312 -9.69 8.22 20.00
C PRO A 312 -10.77 7.90 18.96
N ASN A 313 -10.48 7.08 17.95
CA ASN A 313 -11.46 6.68 16.93
C ASN A 313 -12.62 5.85 17.52
N MET A 314 -12.35 5.07 18.57
CA MET A 314 -13.36 4.31 19.31
C MET A 314 -14.06 5.14 20.41
N GLY A 315 -13.54 6.33 20.74
CA GLY A 315 -14.02 7.15 21.86
C GLY A 315 -13.65 6.61 23.25
N VAL A 316 -12.56 5.83 23.36
CA VAL A 316 -12.12 5.20 24.62
C VAL A 316 -10.63 5.40 24.90
N GLU A 317 -10.22 5.16 26.13
CA GLU A 317 -8.81 4.92 26.41
C GLU A 317 -8.45 3.48 26.01
N ALA A 318 -7.57 3.34 25.02
CA ALA A 318 -7.10 2.04 24.58
C ALA A 318 -5.65 1.75 25.05
N ASP A 319 -5.32 0.47 25.12
CA ASP A 319 -3.95 -0.02 25.23
C ASP A 319 -3.68 -1.12 24.18
N ALA A 320 -2.43 -1.38 23.85
CA ALA A 320 -2.04 -2.29 22.79
C ALA A 320 -0.93 -3.26 23.20
N VAL A 321 -1.15 -4.55 22.94
CA VAL A 321 -0.18 -5.61 23.21
C VAL A 321 0.20 -6.27 21.89
N GLN A 322 1.50 -6.35 21.61
CA GLN A 322 1.99 -6.91 20.35
C GLN A 322 1.63 -8.39 20.24
N ILE A 323 1.17 -8.80 19.06
CA ILE A 323 0.97 -10.18 18.64
C ILE A 323 1.93 -10.50 17.49
N ASN A 324 2.65 -11.61 17.65
CA ASN A 324 3.71 -12.08 16.74
C ASN A 324 4.93 -11.13 16.63
N ASP A 325 5.94 -11.61 15.91
CA ASP A 325 7.15 -10.85 15.59
C ASP A 325 6.84 -9.64 14.68
N THR A 326 7.68 -8.61 14.80
CA THR A 326 7.75 -7.55 13.80
C THR A 326 8.51 -8.04 12.57
N ILE A 327 7.91 -7.96 11.38
CA ILE A 327 8.47 -8.50 10.14
C ILE A 327 8.68 -7.38 9.12
N VAL A 328 9.80 -7.43 8.39
CA VAL A 328 10.03 -6.58 7.21
C VAL A 328 10.16 -7.43 5.97
N SER A 329 9.41 -7.11 4.92
CA SER A 329 9.42 -7.79 3.63
C SER A 329 9.43 -6.78 2.49
N ASN A 330 9.52 -7.28 1.25
CA ASN A 330 9.36 -6.41 0.08
C ASN A 330 8.01 -5.70 0.09
N GLU A 331 6.94 -6.39 0.49
CA GLU A 331 5.59 -5.84 0.51
C GLU A 331 5.45 -4.71 1.55
N THR A 332 6.03 -4.87 2.74
CA THR A 332 5.92 -3.84 3.78
C THR A 332 6.74 -2.60 3.44
N VAL A 333 7.96 -2.77 2.91
CA VAL A 333 8.80 -1.65 2.48
C VAL A 333 8.17 -0.92 1.28
N ARG A 334 7.62 -1.67 0.32
CA ARG A 334 6.96 -1.10 -0.85
C ARG A 334 5.56 -0.58 -0.58
N GLY A 335 5.09 -0.54 0.66
CA GLY A 335 3.82 0.11 0.99
C GLY A 335 3.77 1.59 0.59
N SER A 336 4.94 2.21 0.36
CA SER A 336 5.06 3.54 -0.23
C SER A 336 6.42 3.73 -0.89
N VAL A 337 6.43 3.99 -2.19
CA VAL A 337 7.64 4.19 -3.00
C VAL A 337 7.44 5.37 -3.94
N ASN A 338 8.46 6.21 -4.10
CA ASN A 338 8.50 7.24 -5.15
C ASN A 338 9.47 6.81 -6.25
N ALA A 339 8.93 6.56 -7.44
CA ALA A 339 9.70 6.14 -8.61
C ALA A 339 9.92 7.32 -9.56
N ILE A 340 11.07 7.33 -10.23
CA ILE A 340 11.41 8.35 -11.24
C ILE A 340 11.05 7.81 -12.62
N TYR A 341 10.42 8.61 -13.46
CA TYR A 341 10.09 8.19 -14.82
C TYR A 341 11.36 7.85 -15.63
N SER A 342 11.37 6.72 -16.33
CA SER A 342 12.48 6.35 -17.22
C SER A 342 12.74 7.38 -18.33
N GLY A 343 11.71 8.13 -18.72
CA GLY A 343 11.80 9.25 -19.67
C GLY A 343 12.00 10.63 -19.05
N SER A 344 12.22 10.76 -17.73
CA SER A 344 12.48 12.06 -17.11
C SER A 344 13.75 12.68 -17.69
N LYS A 345 13.71 13.99 -17.95
CA LYS A 345 14.87 14.76 -18.41
C LYS A 345 15.80 15.17 -17.26
N TYR A 346 15.38 14.96 -16.01
CA TYR A 346 16.05 15.50 -14.82
C TYR A 346 16.15 14.48 -13.67
N PRO A 347 16.63 13.24 -13.90
CA PRO A 347 16.67 12.21 -12.86
C PRO A 347 17.52 12.60 -11.63
N GLU A 348 18.64 13.30 -11.84
CA GLU A 348 19.48 13.80 -10.73
C GLU A 348 18.74 14.84 -9.87
N LYS A 349 18.01 15.77 -10.50
CA LYS A 349 17.18 16.76 -9.79
C LYS A 349 16.01 16.14 -9.04
N CYS A 350 15.44 15.06 -9.56
CA CYS A 350 14.42 14.28 -8.83
C CYS A 350 15.00 13.67 -7.56
N LEU A 351 16.22 13.14 -7.61
CA LEU A 351 16.90 12.56 -6.44
C LEU A 351 17.29 13.63 -5.41
N GLU A 352 17.85 14.76 -5.85
CA GLU A 352 18.14 15.91 -4.99
C GLU A 352 16.86 16.39 -4.27
N PHE A 353 15.75 16.50 -4.99
CA PHE A 353 14.47 16.88 -4.44
C PHE A 353 13.92 15.84 -3.45
N LEU A 354 13.94 14.55 -3.79
CA LEU A 354 13.49 13.48 -2.89
C LEU A 354 14.37 13.39 -1.64
N GLN A 355 15.66 13.72 -1.71
CA GLN A 355 16.51 13.88 -0.53
C GLN A 355 15.99 15.00 0.37
N LEU A 356 15.67 16.18 -0.16
CA LEU A 356 15.10 17.26 0.64
C LEU A 356 13.75 16.89 1.27
N VAL A 357 12.85 16.27 0.50
CA VAL A 357 11.54 15.83 1.02
C VAL A 357 11.68 14.88 2.21
N ASN A 358 12.72 14.06 2.22
CA ASN A 358 12.97 13.10 3.30
C ASN A 358 13.77 13.70 4.47
N LEU A 359 14.74 14.58 4.22
CA LEU A 359 15.74 14.95 5.23
C LEU A 359 15.75 16.42 5.65
N ASP A 360 15.06 17.30 4.90
CA ASP A 360 14.91 18.71 5.26
C ASP A 360 13.59 18.91 6.01
N PRO A 361 13.61 19.28 7.31
CA PRO A 361 12.37 19.44 8.10
C PRO A 361 11.41 20.46 7.51
N LYS A 362 11.90 21.56 6.93
CA LYS A 362 11.04 22.60 6.37
C LYS A 362 10.31 22.10 5.12
N VAL A 363 11.02 21.38 4.24
CA VAL A 363 10.39 20.75 3.07
C VAL A 363 9.44 19.65 3.53
N ARG A 364 9.87 18.81 4.48
CA ARG A 364 9.06 17.71 4.98
C ARG A 364 7.75 18.18 5.60
N ASP A 365 7.80 19.19 6.45
CA ASP A 365 6.64 19.78 7.12
C ASP A 365 5.74 20.51 6.13
N ALA A 366 6.29 21.21 5.13
CA ALA A 366 5.47 21.83 4.09
C ALA A 366 4.66 20.79 3.30
N PHE A 367 5.25 19.63 3.01
CA PHE A 367 4.54 18.54 2.34
C PHE A 367 3.56 17.81 3.27
N TYR A 368 3.89 17.67 4.56
CA TYR A 368 3.06 16.95 5.54
C TYR A 368 1.89 17.77 6.09
N TYR A 369 2.15 19.02 6.48
CA TYR A 369 1.21 19.89 7.18
C TYR A 369 0.61 20.98 6.29
N GLY A 370 1.25 21.33 5.16
CA GLY A 370 0.75 22.33 4.21
C GLY A 370 1.43 23.69 4.32
N VAL A 371 0.65 24.76 4.36
CA VAL A 371 1.13 26.15 4.31
C VAL A 371 1.36 26.70 5.72
N GLU A 372 2.59 27.10 6.04
CA GLU A 372 2.89 27.83 7.28
C GLU A 372 2.14 29.17 7.31
N GLY A 373 1.41 29.41 8.40
CA GLY A 373 0.53 30.56 8.62
C GLY A 373 -0.94 30.30 8.30
N GLU A 374 -1.25 29.27 7.50
CA GLU A 374 -2.64 28.89 7.14
C GLU A 374 -3.03 27.53 7.72
N ASN A 375 -2.20 26.49 7.52
CA ASN A 375 -2.47 25.14 8.02
C ASN A 375 -1.77 24.86 9.35
N PHE A 376 -0.59 25.44 9.57
CA PHE A 376 0.19 25.26 10.79
C PHE A 376 1.09 26.47 11.10
N LYS A 377 1.66 26.52 12.29
CA LYS A 377 2.72 27.48 12.67
C LYS A 377 3.81 26.77 13.47
N TYR A 378 5.05 27.23 13.32
CA TYR A 378 6.12 26.84 14.24
C TYR A 378 5.98 27.59 15.57
N THR A 379 6.25 26.88 16.66
CA THR A 379 6.51 27.47 17.97
C THR A 379 7.96 27.91 18.09
N ASP A 380 8.28 28.69 19.12
CA ASP A 380 9.65 29.16 19.40
C ASP A 380 10.64 27.99 19.63
N ASP A 381 10.16 26.84 20.13
CA ASP A 381 10.94 25.62 20.34
C ASP A 381 10.95 24.67 19.12
N GLY A 382 10.38 25.08 17.98
CA GLY A 382 10.44 24.33 16.72
C GLY A 382 9.40 23.22 16.58
N LYS A 383 8.38 23.18 17.46
CA LYS A 383 7.21 22.31 17.31
C LYS A 383 6.16 22.94 16.41
N ILE A 384 5.13 22.17 16.09
CA ILE A 384 4.05 22.57 15.20
C ILE A 384 2.75 22.77 15.98
N ASP A 385 2.19 23.97 15.89
CA ASP A 385 0.80 24.26 16.22
C ASP A 385 -0.06 24.09 14.97
N LYS A 386 -0.92 23.07 14.95
CA LYS A 386 -1.83 22.82 13.82
C LYS A 386 -3.02 23.78 13.89
N ILE A 387 -3.23 24.58 12.84
CA ILE A 387 -4.32 25.56 12.74
C ILE A 387 -5.62 24.88 12.28
N ASN A 388 -5.53 23.99 11.29
CA ASN A 388 -6.65 23.23 10.74
C ASN A 388 -6.17 21.88 10.20
N SER A 389 -7.09 21.02 9.74
CA SER A 389 -6.78 19.72 9.14
C SER A 389 -7.17 19.64 7.65
N ASP A 390 -7.17 20.79 6.96
CA ASP A 390 -7.69 20.91 5.60
C ASP A 390 -6.66 20.51 4.53
N TRP A 391 -5.41 20.23 4.92
CA TRP A 391 -4.36 19.77 4.01
C TRP A 391 -4.66 18.35 3.50
N LYS A 392 -4.78 18.20 2.17
CA LYS A 392 -5.34 17.00 1.52
C LYS A 392 -4.29 16.01 0.99
N MET A 393 -3.01 16.40 0.91
CA MET A 393 -1.96 15.50 0.42
C MET A 393 -1.65 14.40 1.45
N ALA A 394 -1.59 13.15 1.00
CA ALA A 394 -1.36 12.02 1.89
C ALA A 394 0.13 11.94 2.29
N GLY A 395 0.44 12.25 3.55
CA GLY A 395 1.80 12.32 4.06
C GLY A 395 2.65 11.05 3.84
N TYR A 396 2.03 9.87 3.86
CA TYR A 396 2.71 8.58 3.68
C TYR A 396 3.27 8.36 2.28
N THR A 397 2.77 9.11 1.28
CA THR A 397 3.18 8.96 -0.13
C THR A 397 4.44 9.74 -0.48
N GLN A 398 4.93 10.57 0.45
CA GLN A 398 5.91 11.63 0.15
C GLN A 398 7.33 11.26 0.57
N GLY A 399 7.52 11.01 1.86
CA GLY A 399 8.83 10.83 2.48
C GLY A 399 8.71 10.47 3.95
N THR A 400 9.84 10.19 4.58
CA THR A 400 9.94 9.61 5.93
C THR A 400 9.15 10.37 6.97
N PHE A 401 8.57 9.64 7.93
CA PHE A 401 7.90 10.26 9.08
C PHE A 401 8.85 10.74 10.17
N PHE A 402 10.10 10.28 10.17
CA PHE A 402 11.06 10.59 11.23
C PHE A 402 11.63 12.02 11.15
N THR A 403 11.39 12.72 10.04
CA THR A 403 11.78 14.13 9.82
C THR A 403 10.61 15.09 10.03
N VAL A 404 9.38 14.57 10.22
CA VAL A 404 8.20 15.39 10.47
C VAL A 404 8.31 16.00 11.88
N SER A 405 8.15 17.31 11.98
CA SER A 405 8.18 18.02 13.26
C SER A 405 6.99 17.62 14.13
N GLN A 406 7.22 17.49 15.44
CA GLN A 406 6.18 17.10 16.40
C GLN A 406 5.13 18.19 16.59
N LEU A 407 3.89 17.77 16.81
CA LEU A 407 2.84 18.70 17.24
C LEU A 407 3.04 19.09 18.71
N THR A 408 2.58 20.28 19.08
CA THR A 408 2.54 20.70 20.49
C THR A 408 1.60 19.84 21.34
N THR A 409 0.62 19.20 20.71
CA THR A 409 -0.32 18.26 21.34
C THR A 409 0.24 16.85 21.53
N ASP A 410 1.38 16.54 20.94
CA ASP A 410 1.97 15.20 21.04
C ASP A 410 2.47 14.98 22.48
N THR A 411 1.87 14.00 23.14
CA THR A 411 2.28 13.55 24.49
C THR A 411 3.32 12.42 24.44
N VAL A 412 3.48 11.81 23.27
CA VAL A 412 4.41 10.71 22.99
C VAL A 412 4.99 10.89 21.59
N ASN A 413 6.30 10.69 21.42
CA ASN A 413 6.89 10.62 20.08
C ASN A 413 6.69 9.23 19.48
N GLN A 414 5.60 9.04 18.76
CA GLN A 414 5.29 7.75 18.15
C GLN A 414 6.33 7.30 17.10
N TRP A 415 7.02 8.25 16.46
CA TRP A 415 7.99 7.93 15.42
C TRP A 415 9.27 7.29 15.97
N ASP A 416 9.63 7.56 17.23
CA ASP A 416 10.75 6.84 17.88
C ASP A 416 10.40 5.37 18.12
N GLU A 417 9.15 5.07 18.48
CA GLU A 417 8.67 3.70 18.63
C GLU A 417 8.68 2.96 17.29
N VAL A 418 8.17 3.60 16.24
CA VAL A 418 8.16 3.05 14.87
C VAL A 418 9.58 2.79 14.37
N LYS A 419 10.51 3.72 14.60
CA LYS A 419 11.92 3.55 14.22
C LYS A 419 12.53 2.33 14.90
N LYS A 420 12.30 2.18 16.21
CA LYS A 420 12.77 1.02 16.97
C LYS A 420 12.15 -0.29 16.47
N LEU A 421 10.86 -0.29 16.11
CA LEU A 421 10.20 -1.45 15.50
C LEU A 421 10.88 -1.86 14.20
N ASN A 422 11.10 -0.90 13.29
CA ASN A 422 11.80 -1.15 12.03
C ASN A 422 13.21 -1.72 12.23
N GLU A 423 13.98 -1.15 13.17
CA GLU A 423 15.36 -1.58 13.47
C GLU A 423 15.39 -3.00 14.08
N SER A 424 14.33 -3.37 14.81
CA SER A 424 14.17 -4.70 15.41
C SER A 424 13.49 -5.73 14.51
N ALA A 425 12.99 -5.30 13.34
CA ALA A 425 12.19 -6.15 12.46
C ALA A 425 13.00 -7.34 11.92
N LYS A 426 12.39 -8.52 11.94
CA LYS A 426 12.95 -9.71 11.33
C LYS A 426 12.75 -9.64 9.82
N PRO A 427 13.81 -9.65 9.00
CA PRO A 427 13.66 -9.65 7.56
C PRO A 427 13.09 -10.99 7.10
N SER A 428 12.16 -10.94 6.15
CA SER A 428 11.79 -12.10 5.34
C SER A 428 13.04 -12.68 4.70
N VAL A 429 13.14 -14.01 4.69
CA VAL A 429 14.18 -14.75 3.95
C VAL A 429 14.17 -14.44 2.45
N LEU A 430 13.02 -13.96 1.94
CA LEU A 430 12.81 -13.57 0.54
C LEU A 430 12.95 -12.06 0.30
N LEU A 431 13.42 -11.29 1.28
CA LEU A 431 13.68 -9.87 1.07
C LEU A 431 14.64 -9.67 -0.13
N GLY A 432 14.22 -8.83 -1.07
CA GLY A 432 14.89 -8.56 -2.35
C GLY A 432 14.52 -9.51 -3.50
N PHE A 433 13.88 -10.65 -3.23
CA PHE A 433 13.37 -11.54 -4.28
C PHE A 433 12.00 -11.07 -4.82
N ASN A 434 11.82 -11.12 -6.13
CA ASN A 434 10.56 -10.80 -6.79
C ASN A 434 10.18 -11.90 -7.76
N ALA A 435 8.96 -12.43 -7.64
CA ALA A 435 8.42 -13.34 -8.63
C ALA A 435 8.14 -12.59 -9.95
N ASP A 436 8.67 -13.12 -11.05
CA ASP A 436 8.22 -12.77 -12.39
C ASP A 436 6.90 -13.48 -12.67
N THR A 437 5.83 -12.70 -12.78
CA THR A 437 4.46 -13.20 -12.97
C THR A 437 4.05 -13.34 -14.43
N SER A 438 4.90 -12.93 -15.39
CA SER A 438 4.56 -12.86 -16.82
C SER A 438 4.05 -14.17 -17.42
N LYS A 439 4.50 -15.32 -16.91
CA LYS A 439 4.10 -16.66 -17.38
C LYS A 439 2.90 -17.27 -16.66
N ILE A 440 2.43 -16.64 -15.58
CA ILE A 440 1.41 -17.20 -14.66
C ILE A 440 0.25 -16.23 -14.41
N GLN A 441 0.08 -15.22 -15.27
CA GLN A 441 -0.92 -14.17 -15.08
C GLN A 441 -2.36 -14.71 -15.07
N ASN A 442 -2.66 -15.68 -15.94
CA ASN A 442 -4.00 -16.26 -16.04
C ASN A 442 -4.35 -17.08 -14.80
N GLU A 443 -3.42 -17.91 -14.35
CA GLU A 443 -3.54 -18.73 -13.15
C GLU A 443 -3.70 -17.83 -11.91
N LEU A 444 -2.91 -16.75 -11.80
CA LEU A 444 -3.03 -15.77 -10.72
C LEU A 444 -4.41 -15.11 -10.69
N ALA A 445 -4.94 -14.71 -11.85
CA ALA A 445 -6.27 -14.12 -11.95
C ALA A 445 -7.35 -15.12 -11.48
N ASN A 446 -7.31 -16.36 -11.97
CA ASN A 446 -8.25 -17.41 -11.59
C ASN A 446 -8.20 -17.71 -10.08
N CYS A 447 -6.99 -17.88 -9.52
CA CYS A 447 -6.82 -18.14 -8.09
C CYS A 447 -7.28 -16.97 -7.23
N ARG A 448 -7.08 -15.72 -7.67
CA ARG A 448 -7.55 -14.52 -6.95
C ARG A 448 -9.07 -14.44 -6.91
N GLU A 449 -9.75 -14.78 -8.00
CA GLU A 449 -11.23 -14.88 -8.03
C GLU A 449 -11.74 -15.93 -7.05
N VAL A 450 -11.12 -17.12 -7.03
CA VAL A 450 -11.46 -18.18 -6.06
C VAL A 450 -11.24 -17.70 -4.64
N TYR A 451 -10.10 -17.10 -4.31
CA TYR A 451 -9.84 -16.59 -2.96
C TYR A 451 -10.85 -15.52 -2.55
N ASN A 452 -11.11 -14.52 -3.41
CA ASN A 452 -12.07 -13.44 -3.14
C ASN A 452 -13.50 -13.94 -2.93
N LYS A 453 -13.90 -15.00 -3.62
CA LYS A 453 -15.21 -15.65 -3.46
C LYS A 453 -15.43 -16.21 -2.03
N TYR A 454 -14.37 -16.61 -1.33
CA TYR A 454 -14.48 -17.30 -0.04
C TYR A 454 -13.89 -16.55 1.15
N LYS A 455 -13.00 -15.58 0.93
CA LYS A 455 -12.24 -14.93 2.01
C LYS A 455 -13.11 -14.37 3.12
N SER A 456 -14.28 -13.80 2.78
CA SER A 456 -15.18 -13.20 3.78
C SER A 456 -15.70 -14.24 4.77
N GLU A 457 -16.25 -15.36 4.29
CA GLU A 457 -16.75 -16.44 5.16
C GLU A 457 -15.62 -17.15 5.91
N LEU A 458 -14.43 -17.22 5.32
CA LEU A 458 -13.28 -17.89 5.92
C LEU A 458 -12.65 -17.05 7.05
N LEU A 459 -12.32 -15.79 6.76
CA LEU A 459 -11.57 -14.91 7.66
C LEU A 459 -12.42 -14.29 8.78
N THR A 460 -13.75 -14.45 8.72
CA THR A 460 -14.68 -14.10 9.81
C THR A 460 -15.08 -15.31 10.66
N GLY A 461 -14.66 -16.53 10.27
CA GLY A 461 -15.05 -17.77 10.94
C GLY A 461 -16.47 -18.26 10.63
N ALA A 462 -17.21 -17.63 9.72
CA ALA A 462 -18.57 -18.05 9.39
C ALA A 462 -18.67 -19.42 8.72
N SER A 463 -17.61 -19.85 8.03
CA SER A 463 -17.48 -21.19 7.47
C SER A 463 -16.62 -22.09 8.35
N ASP A 464 -16.91 -23.40 8.38
CA ASP A 464 -16.04 -24.39 9.01
C ASP A 464 -14.75 -24.53 8.19
N PRO A 465 -13.57 -24.20 8.74
CA PRO A 465 -12.31 -24.23 8.00
C PRO A 465 -11.93 -25.62 7.51
N ALA A 466 -12.33 -26.71 8.18
CA ALA A 466 -12.00 -28.06 7.72
C ALA A 466 -12.67 -28.39 6.38
N GLU A 467 -13.92 -27.95 6.20
CA GLU A 467 -14.67 -28.15 4.96
C GLU A 467 -14.34 -27.08 3.92
N SER A 468 -14.28 -25.81 4.32
CA SER A 468 -14.10 -24.69 3.41
C SER A 468 -12.70 -24.65 2.83
N VAL A 469 -11.63 -24.87 3.61
CA VAL A 469 -10.25 -24.90 3.08
C VAL A 469 -10.06 -26.04 2.07
N SER A 470 -10.64 -27.21 2.32
CA SER A 470 -10.60 -28.33 1.37
C SER A 470 -11.26 -27.97 0.04
N LYS A 471 -12.44 -27.34 0.09
CA LYS A 471 -13.16 -26.85 -1.09
C LYS A 471 -12.39 -25.75 -1.83
N ILE A 472 -11.90 -24.75 -1.10
CA ILE A 472 -11.12 -23.63 -1.65
C ILE A 472 -9.88 -24.17 -2.34
N THR A 473 -9.13 -25.06 -1.68
CA THR A 473 -7.92 -25.68 -2.25
C THR A 473 -8.21 -26.44 -3.53
N LYS A 474 -9.34 -27.17 -3.61
CA LYS A 474 -9.75 -27.84 -4.86
C LYS A 474 -10.03 -26.85 -5.99
N GLU A 475 -10.71 -25.74 -5.71
CA GLU A 475 -10.96 -24.68 -6.70
C GLU A 475 -9.67 -23.94 -7.08
N LEU A 476 -8.76 -23.69 -6.13
CA LEU A 476 -7.43 -23.12 -6.38
C LEU A 476 -6.58 -24.02 -7.29
N LYS A 477 -6.62 -25.34 -7.07
CA LYS A 477 -5.98 -26.33 -7.95
C LYS A 477 -6.56 -26.32 -9.36
N ALA A 478 -7.88 -26.23 -9.49
CA ALA A 478 -8.52 -26.05 -10.79
C ALA A 478 -8.14 -24.71 -11.46
N GLY A 479 -7.88 -23.67 -10.66
CA GLY A 479 -7.42 -22.36 -11.11
C GLY A 479 -5.93 -22.27 -11.49
N GLY A 480 -5.12 -23.29 -11.14
CA GLY A 480 -3.70 -23.36 -11.49
C GLY A 480 -2.71 -23.04 -10.36
N ILE A 481 -3.10 -23.15 -9.09
CA ILE A 481 -2.19 -22.87 -7.95
C ILE A 481 -0.90 -23.69 -7.99
N ASP A 482 -0.96 -24.96 -8.41
CA ASP A 482 0.22 -25.84 -8.49
C ASP A 482 1.23 -25.34 -9.55
N THR A 483 0.73 -24.77 -10.65
CA THR A 483 1.57 -24.12 -11.67
C THR A 483 2.26 -22.89 -11.11
N ILE A 484 1.53 -22.05 -10.38
CA ILE A 484 2.09 -20.85 -9.72
C ILE A 484 3.19 -21.26 -8.73
N ILE A 485 2.89 -22.21 -7.83
CA ILE A 485 3.85 -22.69 -6.83
C ILE A 485 5.11 -23.23 -7.50
N SER A 486 4.97 -24.04 -8.55
CA SER A 486 6.12 -24.62 -9.26
C SER A 486 6.98 -23.58 -9.97
N GLU A 487 6.36 -22.61 -10.65
CA GLU A 487 7.10 -21.54 -11.35
C GLU A 487 7.83 -20.65 -10.34
N VAL A 488 7.14 -20.19 -9.29
CA VAL A 488 7.72 -19.32 -8.26
C VAL A 488 8.83 -20.04 -7.51
N GLN A 489 8.64 -21.32 -7.13
CA GLN A 489 9.71 -22.11 -6.50
C GLN A 489 10.94 -22.22 -7.40
N SER A 490 10.75 -22.46 -8.71
CA SER A 490 11.87 -22.52 -9.65
C SER A 490 12.63 -21.20 -9.74
N GLN A 491 11.93 -20.07 -9.64
CA GLN A 491 12.56 -18.74 -9.66
C GLN A 491 13.34 -18.47 -8.37
N ILE A 492 12.77 -18.82 -7.21
CA ILE A 492 13.45 -18.75 -5.90
C ILE A 492 14.71 -19.61 -5.94
N ASP A 493 14.60 -20.88 -6.34
CA ASP A 493 15.73 -21.81 -6.44
C ASP A 493 16.84 -21.26 -7.35
N ALA A 494 16.47 -20.62 -8.47
CA ALA A 494 17.43 -20.02 -9.39
C ALA A 494 18.08 -18.76 -8.82
N TYR A 495 17.37 -17.99 -7.99
CA TYR A 495 17.88 -16.79 -7.34
C TYR A 495 18.92 -17.13 -6.27
N TYR A 496 18.64 -18.12 -5.40
CA TYR A 496 19.52 -18.50 -4.27
C TYR A 496 20.58 -19.56 -4.60
N LYS A 497 20.63 -20.08 -5.83
CA LYS A 497 21.75 -20.91 -6.33
C LYS A 497 22.94 -20.07 -6.82
N LYS A 498 22.77 -18.76 -6.99
CA LYS A 498 23.83 -17.80 -7.35
C LYS A 498 24.54 -17.32 -6.10
#